data_AF-A0A7L0DHH8-F1
#
_entry.id   AF-A0A7L0DHH8-F1
#
_cell.length_a   1.000
_cell.length_b   1.000
_cell.length_c   1.000
_cell.angle_alpha   90.00
_cell.angle_beta   90.00
_cell.angle_gamma   90.00
#
_symmetry.space_group_name_H-M   'P 1'
#
loop_
_entity.id
_entity.type
_entity.pdbx_description
1 polymer ?
#
loop_
_entity_poly.entity_id
_entity_poly.type
_entity_poly.pdbx_seq_one_letter_code
_entity_poly.pdbx_strand_id
1 'polypeptide(L)'
;KFRSRRIERFGQFGGTPCLETLGDSQSCNTSQVCPEEPEPDCGTDFQCNSGRCIKQRLVCNVDNDCGDFSDEDNCESDPRSPCRNHDIDVSEVGRTAGQGINILGMQPMANLFDNDFFNGLCERVRDGNTRTYYRKPWNVVVLNYDTKADKTFTSIFYHDRAHMIREFYSEEQKHFNIGLSLKYTPTSGSKKVDIGGNFKYRYNKNASLSSFLEGSTERVKCHFHLFSSPCIQNQTFLHVKGKVQLGRFQMRSRDVRLTDTFLDDLNALPAEYDKGEYFKFLEDYGTHYAVSGAVGGKYELVYVLDNHSMAQRGITVEDVKKCLGYHLGADIQYKDLHADASIDGGKCGKMNEKDKCKTTAQDVCALNILHLLFFLSAVEFRYDSIIDDVISLVDGGTIDFSVKIKETLLRQSKMVDAEDYINWAKSLVDAPVVIQQRPSPIYTLVPIKMRNAYLKKQNLERAIEDYISEYSVCKCVPCKNGGTLVLVDGACTCMCSSYFKGVACQIPRST
;
A
#
# COMPACT_ATOMS: atom_id res chain seq x y z
N LYS A 1 16.27 -25.84 17.74
CA LYS A 1 17.00 -26.07 16.46
C LYS A 1 16.20 -25.39 15.36
N PHE A 2 16.84 -24.48 14.63
CA PHE A 2 16.24 -23.84 13.47
C PHE A 2 16.54 -24.65 12.21
N ARG A 3 15.56 -24.69 11.31
CA ARG A 3 15.71 -25.27 9.98
C ARG A 3 15.03 -24.38 8.97
N SER A 4 15.64 -24.28 7.80
CA SER A 4 15.11 -23.48 6.71
C SER A 4 15.12 -24.26 5.41
N ARG A 5 14.20 -23.89 4.51
CA ARG A 5 14.13 -24.40 3.14
C ARG A 5 14.20 -23.26 2.13
N ARG A 6 14.33 -23.63 0.86
CA ARG A 6 14.26 -22.71 -0.27
C ARG A 6 13.15 -23.12 -1.23
N ILE A 7 12.61 -22.13 -1.91
CA ILE A 7 11.69 -22.24 -3.03
C ILE A 7 12.54 -22.40 -4.27
N GLU A 8 12.42 -23.54 -4.95
CA GLU A 8 13.10 -23.75 -6.24
C GLU A 8 12.27 -23.19 -7.39
N ARG A 9 10.95 -23.37 -7.33
CA ARG A 9 9.98 -22.84 -8.28
C ARG A 9 8.68 -22.49 -7.57
N PHE A 10 8.05 -21.43 -8.02
CA PHE A 10 6.71 -21.02 -7.59
C PHE A 10 5.63 -21.69 -8.45
N GLY A 11 4.42 -21.76 -7.92
CA GLY A 11 3.25 -22.20 -8.69
C GLY A 11 3.00 -21.27 -9.88
N GLN A 12 2.72 -21.85 -11.05
CA GLN A 12 2.43 -21.10 -12.28
C GLN A 12 1.30 -21.78 -13.06
N PHE A 13 0.60 -21.02 -13.90
CA PHE A 13 -0.46 -21.52 -14.79
C PHE A 13 -1.63 -22.20 -14.07
N GLY A 14 -2.07 -21.64 -12.94
CA GLY A 14 -3.13 -22.23 -12.11
C GLY A 14 -2.64 -23.31 -11.14
N GLY A 15 -1.32 -23.49 -11.02
CA GLY A 15 -0.71 -24.30 -9.96
C GLY A 15 -0.91 -23.70 -8.56
N THR A 16 -0.65 -24.52 -7.54
CA THR A 16 -0.80 -24.13 -6.14
C THR A 16 0.21 -23.04 -5.73
N PRO A 17 -0.22 -21.95 -5.08
CA PRO A 17 0.68 -20.90 -4.61
C PRO A 17 1.57 -21.40 -3.46
N CYS A 18 2.81 -20.91 -3.39
CA CYS A 18 3.72 -21.21 -2.30
C CYS A 18 3.53 -20.22 -1.14
N LEU A 19 2.61 -20.52 -0.22
CA LEU A 19 2.25 -19.68 0.93
C LEU A 19 2.77 -20.21 2.28
N GLU A 20 3.55 -21.28 2.27
CA GLU A 20 4.05 -21.90 3.49
C GLU A 20 5.36 -21.27 3.97
N THR A 21 5.60 -21.29 5.29
CA THR A 21 6.81 -20.71 5.89
C THR A 21 8.09 -21.38 5.37
N LEU A 22 9.13 -20.57 5.19
CA LEU A 22 10.46 -21.06 4.81
C LEU A 22 11.29 -21.49 6.01
N GLY A 23 11.02 -20.90 7.18
CA GLY A 23 11.59 -21.29 8.46
C GLY A 23 10.67 -22.24 9.22
N ASP A 24 11.30 -23.11 10.01
CA ASP A 24 10.64 -23.89 11.04
C ASP A 24 11.56 -24.04 12.26
N SER A 25 10.94 -24.14 13.43
CA SER A 25 11.64 -24.25 14.71
C SER A 25 11.21 -25.52 15.45
N GLN A 26 12.19 -26.25 15.96
CA GLN A 26 11.96 -27.46 16.76
C GLN A 26 12.66 -27.33 18.11
N SER A 27 12.05 -27.91 19.15
CA SER A 27 12.70 -28.01 20.45
C SER A 27 13.99 -28.81 20.33
N CYS A 28 15.02 -28.41 21.07
CA CYS A 28 16.28 -29.14 21.15
C CYS A 28 16.82 -29.07 22.56
N ASN A 29 17.60 -30.09 22.93
CA ASN A 29 18.37 -30.05 24.17
C ASN A 29 19.64 -29.21 23.95
N THR A 30 19.91 -28.27 24.85
CA THR A 30 21.08 -27.37 24.75
C THR A 30 22.32 -28.07 25.28
N SER A 31 23.37 -28.17 24.46
CA SER A 31 24.64 -28.77 24.88
C SER A 31 25.53 -27.81 25.68
N GLN A 32 25.28 -26.50 25.54
CA GLN A 32 25.98 -25.42 26.22
C GLN A 32 24.97 -24.40 26.71
N VAL A 33 25.19 -23.88 27.91
CA VAL A 33 24.41 -22.78 28.47
C VAL A 33 24.89 -21.49 27.82
N CYS A 34 23.95 -20.70 27.29
CA CYS A 34 24.27 -19.37 26.79
C CYS A 34 24.83 -18.54 27.97
N PRO A 35 25.95 -17.82 27.80
CA PRO A 35 26.42 -16.89 28.81
C PRO A 35 25.29 -15.94 29.19
N GLU A 36 24.97 -15.89 30.48
CA GLU A 36 24.02 -14.92 31.03
C GLU A 36 24.49 -13.53 30.63
N GLU A 37 23.54 -12.72 30.18
CA GLU A 37 23.84 -11.35 29.84
C GLU A 37 24.14 -10.62 31.15
N PRO A 38 25.31 -9.97 31.29
CA PRO A 38 25.51 -9.09 32.42
C PRO A 38 24.40 -8.05 32.38
N GLU A 39 23.71 -7.84 33.51
CA GLU A 39 22.71 -6.80 33.62
C GLU A 39 23.31 -5.49 33.09
N PRO A 40 22.57 -4.73 32.27
CA PRO A 40 23.08 -3.50 31.71
C PRO A 40 23.48 -2.55 32.85
N ASP A 41 24.78 -2.37 33.05
CA ASP A 41 25.28 -1.37 33.98
C ASP A 41 25.00 0.02 33.39
N CYS A 42 23.91 0.64 33.86
CA CYS A 42 23.54 2.00 33.48
C CYS A 42 24.55 3.04 34.00
N GLY A 43 25.53 2.66 34.81
CA GLY A 43 26.55 3.56 35.34
C GLY A 43 25.93 4.70 36.14
N THR A 44 26.00 5.92 35.61
CA THR A 44 25.39 7.13 36.22
C THR A 44 23.99 7.45 35.68
N ASP A 45 23.48 6.64 34.75
CA ASP A 45 22.16 6.80 34.16
C ASP A 45 21.11 6.07 35.02
N PHE A 46 19.85 6.54 34.96
CA PHE A 46 18.73 5.92 35.66
C PHE A 46 18.30 4.65 34.92
N GLN A 47 18.10 3.56 35.67
CA GLN A 47 17.65 2.27 35.15
C GLN A 47 16.13 2.15 35.31
N CYS A 48 15.42 2.03 34.20
CA CYS A 48 14.00 1.76 34.15
C CYS A 48 13.68 0.30 34.55
N ASN A 49 12.44 0.03 34.94
CA ASN A 49 12.00 -1.34 35.25
C ASN A 49 12.03 -2.25 34.00
N SER A 50 11.86 -1.67 32.81
CA SER A 50 12.10 -2.34 31.51
C SER A 50 13.55 -2.75 31.25
N GLY A 51 14.51 -2.35 32.10
CA GLY A 51 15.95 -2.59 31.92
C GLY A 51 16.65 -1.54 31.06
N ARG A 52 15.95 -0.49 30.67
CA ARG A 52 16.41 0.60 29.80
C ARG A 52 17.14 1.68 30.60
N CYS A 53 18.24 2.20 30.08
CA CYS A 53 18.97 3.31 30.72
C CYS A 53 18.55 4.65 30.11
N ILE A 54 18.18 5.62 30.96
CA ILE A 54 17.88 7.01 30.57
C ILE A 54 18.73 8.01 31.38
N LYS A 55 18.95 9.20 30.84
CA LYS A 55 19.74 10.22 31.56
C LYS A 55 19.00 10.72 32.80
N GLN A 56 19.71 10.94 33.91
CA GLN A 56 19.10 11.44 35.17
C GLN A 56 18.24 12.71 35.00
N ARG A 57 18.57 13.56 34.02
CA ARG A 57 17.79 14.78 33.70
C ARG A 57 16.38 14.51 33.17
N LEU A 58 16.08 13.26 32.81
CA LEU A 58 14.81 12.82 32.26
C LEU A 58 13.87 12.28 33.34
N VAL A 59 14.39 11.94 34.52
CA VAL A 59 13.58 11.46 35.64
C VAL A 59 12.68 12.59 36.14
N CYS A 60 11.40 12.28 36.39
CA CYS A 60 10.40 13.22 36.91
C CYS A 60 10.16 14.46 36.03
N ASN A 61 9.99 14.24 34.72
CA ASN A 61 9.74 15.28 33.74
C ASN A 61 8.33 15.20 33.10
N VAL A 62 7.44 14.33 33.60
CA VAL A 62 6.08 14.05 33.10
C VAL A 62 6.03 13.25 31.79
N ASP A 63 7.14 13.10 31.08
CA ASP A 63 7.22 12.32 29.86
C ASP A 63 7.54 10.85 30.20
N ASN A 64 6.94 9.90 29.47
CA ASN A 64 7.29 8.49 29.62
C ASN A 64 8.58 8.17 28.86
N ASP A 65 9.75 8.49 29.41
CA ASP A 65 11.03 8.25 28.75
C ASP A 65 11.47 6.76 28.87
N CYS A 66 10.98 6.05 29.89
CA CYS A 66 11.25 4.63 30.11
C CYS A 66 10.40 3.69 29.23
N GLY A 67 9.22 4.12 28.80
CA GLY A 67 8.20 3.31 28.10
C GLY A 67 7.18 2.65 29.06
N ASP A 68 7.55 2.46 30.32
CA ASP A 68 6.74 1.83 31.37
C ASP A 68 6.36 2.79 32.53
N PHE A 69 6.63 4.10 32.38
CA PHE A 69 6.44 5.15 33.39
C PHE A 69 7.27 5.02 34.68
N SER A 70 8.24 4.12 34.75
CA SER A 70 9.05 3.91 35.97
C SER A 70 9.91 5.12 36.36
N ASP A 71 10.15 6.06 35.44
CA ASP A 71 10.82 7.34 35.65
C ASP A 71 9.95 8.39 36.36
N GLU A 72 8.64 8.15 36.50
CA GLU A 72 7.68 9.09 37.08
C GLU A 72 7.07 8.59 38.41
N ASP A 73 7.41 7.39 38.87
CA ASP A 73 6.77 6.73 40.02
C ASP A 73 7.23 7.26 41.41
N ASN A 74 8.40 7.89 41.52
CA ASN A 74 8.98 8.27 42.81
C ASN A 74 9.59 9.68 42.82
N CYS A 75 8.78 10.67 42.44
CA CYS A 75 9.20 12.06 42.37
C CYS A 75 9.07 12.78 43.72
N GLU A 76 10.20 13.14 44.34
CA GLU A 76 10.22 13.88 45.61
C GLU A 76 9.81 15.37 45.46
N SER A 77 9.88 15.91 44.23
CA SER A 77 9.58 17.30 43.91
C SER A 77 8.60 17.42 42.76
N ASP A 78 7.93 18.57 42.65
CA ASP A 78 7.06 18.88 41.51
C ASP A 78 7.77 18.59 40.17
N PRO A 79 7.15 17.81 39.27
CA PRO A 79 7.81 17.35 38.07
C PRO A 79 8.10 18.52 37.13
N ARG A 80 9.29 18.50 36.52
CA ARG A 80 9.75 19.59 35.66
C ARG A 80 9.36 19.35 34.23
N SER A 81 8.08 19.58 33.91
CA SER A 81 7.59 19.42 32.54
C SER A 81 8.39 20.29 31.55
N PRO A 82 9.00 19.71 30.51
CA PRO A 82 9.69 20.46 29.45
C PRO A 82 8.78 21.47 28.75
N CYS A 83 7.48 21.16 28.66
CA CYS A 83 6.45 21.98 28.02
C CYS A 83 5.70 22.91 28.99
N ARG A 84 6.16 23.03 30.25
CA ARG A 84 5.53 23.83 31.31
C ARG A 84 4.09 23.37 31.58
N ASN A 85 3.10 24.17 31.20
CA ASN A 85 1.67 23.92 31.47
C ASN A 85 0.89 23.53 30.21
N HIS A 86 1.58 23.25 29.11
CA HIS A 86 0.94 22.85 27.87
C HIS A 86 1.10 21.35 27.67
N ASP A 87 -0.02 20.65 27.69
CA ASP A 87 -0.10 19.30 27.16
C ASP A 87 -0.09 19.41 25.62
N ILE A 88 1.00 18.95 25.00
CA ILE A 88 1.23 19.08 23.56
C ILE A 88 1.53 17.70 22.99
N ASP A 89 0.53 17.16 22.29
CA ASP A 89 0.63 15.87 21.65
C ASP A 89 1.57 15.85 20.43
N VAL A 90 2.00 14.64 20.08
CA VAL A 90 2.62 14.34 18.79
C VAL A 90 1.53 14.20 17.74
N SER A 91 1.78 14.69 16.53
CA SER A 91 0.90 14.41 15.41
C SER A 91 1.07 12.97 14.92
N GLU A 92 0.06 12.45 14.22
CA GLU A 92 0.15 11.16 13.53
C GLU A 92 1.27 11.12 12.48
N VAL A 93 1.60 12.27 11.87
CA VAL A 93 2.75 12.42 10.95
C VAL A 93 4.07 12.22 11.69
N GLY A 94 4.20 12.75 12.92
CA GLY A 94 5.37 12.57 13.77
C GLY A 94 5.49 11.14 14.29
N ARG A 95 4.37 10.52 14.69
CA ARG A 95 4.35 9.15 15.22
C ARG A 95 4.70 8.10 14.17
N THR A 96 4.23 8.26 12.93
CA THR A 96 4.50 7.34 11.81
C THR A 96 5.82 7.62 11.07
N ALA A 97 6.58 8.64 11.49
CA ALA A 97 7.84 8.97 10.86
C ALA A 97 8.88 7.84 11.04
N GLY A 98 9.51 7.44 9.94
CA GLY A 98 10.51 6.37 9.97
C GLY A 98 9.96 4.95 9.97
N GLN A 99 8.68 4.77 9.64
CA GLN A 99 8.06 3.45 9.52
C GLN A 99 8.86 2.48 8.63
N GLY A 100 8.77 1.20 8.97
CA GLY A 100 9.39 0.11 8.22
C GLY A 100 8.76 -0.07 6.84
N ILE A 101 9.56 -0.56 5.89
CA ILE A 101 9.19 -0.72 4.49
C ILE A 101 9.60 -2.11 4.02
N ASN A 102 8.62 -2.85 3.49
CA ASN A 102 8.91 -4.05 2.71
C ASN A 102 9.01 -3.68 1.23
N ILE A 103 10.18 -3.91 0.62
CA ILE A 103 10.47 -3.60 -0.79
C ILE A 103 9.64 -4.45 -1.77
N LEU A 104 9.19 -5.64 -1.37
CA LEU A 104 8.38 -6.55 -2.19
C LEU A 104 6.91 -6.14 -2.29
N GLY A 105 6.59 -4.85 -2.21
CA GLY A 105 5.19 -4.38 -2.23
C GLY A 105 5.01 -2.96 -1.70
N MET A 106 6.10 -2.36 -1.22
CA MET A 106 6.16 -0.99 -0.70
C MET A 106 5.16 -0.72 0.42
N GLN A 107 4.77 -1.78 1.15
CA GLN A 107 3.82 -1.67 2.25
C GLN A 107 4.50 -1.16 3.52
N PRO A 108 3.81 -0.29 4.29
CA PRO A 108 4.27 0.14 5.59
C PRO A 108 4.21 -1.02 6.59
N MET A 109 5.31 -1.24 7.32
CA MET A 109 5.49 -2.30 8.33
C MET A 109 5.46 -1.70 9.74
N ALA A 110 5.83 -2.47 10.77
CA ALA A 110 5.88 -1.95 12.14
C ALA A 110 6.81 -0.72 12.27
N ASN A 111 6.48 0.20 13.18
CA ASN A 111 7.35 1.33 13.51
C ASN A 111 8.55 0.84 14.33
N LEU A 112 9.75 1.17 13.86
CA LEU A 112 11.02 0.80 14.51
C LEU A 112 11.47 1.85 15.52
N PHE A 113 11.02 3.10 15.33
CA PHE A 113 11.41 4.25 16.12
C PHE A 113 10.37 4.52 17.20
N ASP A 114 10.86 4.79 18.39
CA ASP A 114 10.06 5.24 19.53
C ASP A 114 9.85 6.75 19.39
N ASN A 115 8.78 7.13 18.70
CA ASN A 115 8.46 8.52 18.38
C ASN A 115 7.67 9.24 19.49
N ASP A 116 7.40 8.57 20.62
CA ASP A 116 6.88 9.21 21.82
C ASP A 116 8.03 9.67 22.76
N PHE A 117 9.28 9.36 22.43
CA PHE A 117 10.46 9.86 23.13
C PHE A 117 10.86 11.28 22.68
N PHE A 118 10.98 12.21 23.64
CA PHE A 118 11.32 13.62 23.39
C PHE A 118 12.68 14.06 23.93
N ASN A 119 13.33 13.21 24.74
CA ASN A 119 14.62 13.50 25.33
C ASN A 119 14.62 14.79 26.19
N GLY A 120 13.50 15.08 26.86
CA GLY A 120 13.29 16.26 27.71
C GLY A 120 13.23 17.61 26.96
N LEU A 121 12.97 17.60 25.65
CA LEU A 121 12.84 18.81 24.83
C LEU A 121 11.38 19.09 24.48
N CYS A 122 10.98 20.37 24.47
CA CYS A 122 9.66 20.81 24.02
C CYS A 122 9.76 21.62 22.72
N GLU A 123 10.19 20.96 21.64
CA GLU A 123 10.21 21.57 20.31
C GLU A 123 8.81 21.51 19.69
N ARG A 124 8.22 22.69 19.46
CA ARG A 124 6.86 22.81 18.92
C ARG A 124 6.89 23.12 17.44
N VAL A 125 6.08 22.40 16.68
CA VAL A 125 5.85 22.64 15.24
C VAL A 125 4.39 22.97 15.05
N ARG A 126 4.11 24.08 14.37
CA ARG A 126 2.74 24.51 14.09
C ARG A 126 2.25 23.87 12.81
N ASP A 127 1.08 23.24 12.86
CA ASP A 127 0.37 22.84 11.65
C ASP A 127 -0.37 24.06 11.06
N GLY A 128 -0.13 24.34 9.78
CA GLY A 128 -0.77 25.44 9.07
C GLY A 128 -2.29 25.24 8.89
N ASN A 129 -2.75 23.98 8.85
CA ASN A 129 -4.15 23.66 8.57
C ASN A 129 -5.01 23.75 9.84
N THR A 130 -4.69 22.96 10.87
CA THR A 130 -5.42 22.94 12.14
C THR A 130 -5.08 24.13 13.04
N ARG A 131 -3.98 24.83 12.77
CA ARG A 131 -3.39 25.90 13.61
C ARG A 131 -2.99 25.42 15.01
N THR A 132 -2.93 24.11 15.23
CA THR A 132 -2.47 23.50 16.48
C THR A 132 -0.94 23.42 16.49
N TYR A 133 -0.37 23.36 17.69
CA TYR A 133 1.05 23.06 17.88
C TYR A 133 1.17 21.58 18.23
N TYR A 134 2.05 20.88 17.53
CA TYR A 134 2.43 19.52 17.83
C TYR A 134 3.87 19.49 18.37
N ARG A 135 4.15 18.54 19.25
CA ARG A 135 5.49 18.32 19.77
C ARG A 135 6.28 17.47 18.78
N LYS A 136 7.53 17.85 18.52
CA LYS A 136 8.43 17.13 17.60
C LYS A 136 9.16 16.00 18.36
N PRO A 137 9.06 14.74 17.92
CA PRO A 137 9.80 13.63 18.51
C PRO A 137 11.32 13.78 18.38
N TRP A 138 12.09 13.18 19.30
CA TRP A 138 13.55 13.22 19.29
C TRP A 138 14.16 12.64 18.00
N ASN A 139 13.58 11.53 17.53
CA ASN A 139 14.01 10.81 16.34
C ASN A 139 13.80 11.60 15.05
N VAL A 140 12.91 12.58 15.05
CA VAL A 140 12.56 13.38 13.88
C VAL A 140 13.35 14.69 13.91
N VAL A 141 14.28 14.86 12.98
CA VAL A 141 15.10 16.08 12.87
C VAL A 141 14.29 17.22 12.27
N VAL A 142 13.64 16.95 11.13
CA VAL A 142 12.82 17.91 10.40
C VAL A 142 11.40 17.37 10.36
N LEU A 143 10.44 18.19 10.79
CA LEU A 143 9.02 17.92 10.67
C LEU A 143 8.36 19.22 10.23
N ASN A 144 7.87 19.27 8.99
CA ASN A 144 7.20 20.45 8.46
C ASN A 144 5.82 20.05 7.96
N TYR A 145 4.80 20.81 8.36
CA TYR A 145 3.45 20.69 7.82
C TYR A 145 3.32 21.70 6.68
N ASP A 146 3.30 21.17 5.46
CA ASP A 146 3.08 21.94 4.24
C ASP A 146 1.94 21.26 3.48
N THR A 147 0.76 21.89 3.46
CA THR A 147 -0.36 21.41 2.66
C THR A 147 -0.13 21.77 1.19
N LYS A 148 0.44 20.82 0.45
CA LYS A 148 0.58 20.86 -1.00
C LYS A 148 -0.39 19.85 -1.59
N ALA A 149 -1.62 20.29 -1.86
CA ALA A 149 -2.50 19.55 -2.75
C ALA A 149 -1.95 19.67 -4.16
N ASP A 150 -1.70 18.55 -4.83
CA ASP A 150 -1.46 18.57 -6.26
C ASP A 150 -2.75 19.06 -6.92
N LYS A 151 -2.74 20.29 -7.44
CA LYS A 151 -3.95 20.94 -7.96
C LYS A 151 -4.39 20.34 -9.30
N THR A 152 -3.57 19.51 -9.93
CA THR A 152 -3.85 18.94 -11.24
C THR A 152 -3.97 17.43 -11.14
N PHE A 153 -5.20 16.92 -11.17
CA PHE A 153 -5.42 15.51 -11.46
C PHE A 153 -4.74 15.16 -12.79
N THR A 154 -3.74 14.29 -12.75
CA THR A 154 -3.10 13.82 -13.97
C THR A 154 -3.87 12.60 -14.46
N SER A 155 -4.26 12.63 -15.73
CA SER A 155 -4.98 11.54 -16.37
C SER A 155 -4.15 11.01 -17.53
N ILE A 156 -3.77 9.74 -17.47
CA ILE A 156 -2.99 9.08 -18.53
C ILE A 156 -3.81 7.89 -19.00
N PHE A 157 -3.89 7.68 -20.31
CA PHE A 157 -4.57 6.51 -20.86
C PHE A 157 -3.57 5.50 -21.43
N TYR A 158 -3.90 4.22 -21.29
CA TYR A 158 -3.10 3.11 -21.80
C TYR A 158 -3.99 2.17 -22.62
N HIS A 159 -3.45 1.66 -23.72
CA HIS A 159 -4.13 0.66 -24.55
C HIS A 159 -3.75 -0.77 -24.17
N ASP A 160 -2.68 -0.94 -23.40
CA ASP A 160 -2.17 -2.23 -22.97
C ASP A 160 -2.11 -2.31 -21.45
N ARG A 161 -2.72 -3.36 -20.91
CA ARG A 161 -2.80 -3.60 -19.45
C ARG A 161 -1.42 -3.89 -18.86
N ALA A 162 -0.61 -4.69 -19.54
CA ALA A 162 0.71 -5.07 -19.07
C ALA A 162 1.63 -3.83 -18.98
N HIS A 163 1.59 -2.97 -19.99
CA HIS A 163 2.30 -1.69 -19.98
C HIS A 163 1.87 -0.80 -18.80
N MET A 164 0.56 -0.64 -18.56
CA MET A 164 0.05 0.19 -17.47
C MET A 164 0.53 -0.28 -16.09
N ILE A 165 0.41 -1.58 -15.80
CA ILE A 165 0.86 -2.15 -14.51
C ILE A 165 2.37 -2.02 -14.36
N ARG A 166 3.12 -2.22 -15.44
CA ARG A 166 4.58 -2.07 -15.41
C ARG A 166 4.97 -0.65 -15.04
N GLU A 167 4.36 0.36 -15.65
CA GLU A 167 4.61 1.76 -15.28
C GLU A 167 4.24 2.02 -13.82
N PHE A 168 3.08 1.52 -13.37
CA PHE A 168 2.60 1.69 -11.99
C PHE A 168 3.63 1.24 -10.93
N TYR A 169 4.13 0.00 -11.02
CA TYR A 169 5.04 -0.54 -10.02
C TYR A 169 6.50 -0.16 -10.26
N SER A 170 6.89 0.03 -11.52
CA SER A 170 8.23 0.49 -11.87
C SER A 170 8.53 1.81 -11.18
N GLU A 171 7.59 2.75 -11.13
CA GLU A 171 7.75 4.04 -10.44
C GLU A 171 8.06 3.92 -8.95
N GLU A 172 7.38 3.02 -8.25
CA GLU A 172 7.55 2.86 -6.80
C GLU A 172 8.83 2.09 -6.44
N GLN A 173 9.24 1.16 -7.31
CA GLN A 173 10.40 0.29 -7.10
C GLN A 173 11.66 0.74 -7.87
N LYS A 174 11.70 1.95 -8.46
CA LYS A 174 12.84 2.43 -9.28
C LYS A 174 14.21 2.29 -8.59
N HIS A 175 14.24 2.34 -7.26
CA HIS A 175 15.48 2.23 -6.48
C HIS A 175 15.94 0.79 -6.23
N PHE A 176 15.11 -0.20 -6.54
CA PHE A 176 15.36 -1.60 -6.20
C PHE A 176 15.26 -2.49 -7.46
N ASN A 177 16.35 -3.20 -7.78
CA ASN A 177 16.40 -4.09 -8.94
C ASN A 177 15.66 -5.43 -8.70
N ILE A 178 14.38 -5.40 -8.34
CA ILE A 178 13.63 -6.58 -7.84
C ILE A 178 12.66 -7.16 -8.89
N GLY A 179 12.45 -6.46 -10.01
CA GLY A 179 11.41 -6.82 -10.98
C GLY A 179 10.01 -6.77 -10.37
N LEU A 180 9.00 -7.32 -11.06
CA LEU A 180 7.60 -7.33 -10.61
C LEU A 180 7.33 -8.46 -9.60
N SER A 181 8.04 -8.42 -8.47
CA SER A 181 7.86 -9.35 -7.34
C SER A 181 7.06 -8.67 -6.23
N LEU A 182 5.85 -9.14 -5.99
CA LEU A 182 4.88 -8.56 -5.07
C LEU A 182 4.48 -9.60 -4.01
N LYS A 183 4.65 -9.25 -2.75
CA LYS A 183 4.34 -10.02 -1.56
C LYS A 183 3.60 -9.11 -0.59
N TYR A 184 2.29 -9.32 -0.50
CA TYR A 184 1.40 -8.58 0.39
C TYR A 184 1.05 -9.37 1.65
N THR A 185 1.08 -10.69 1.54
CA THR A 185 0.75 -11.59 2.64
C THR A 185 2.03 -12.09 3.33
N PRO A 186 2.18 -11.83 4.64
CA PRO A 186 3.26 -12.45 5.41
C PRO A 186 3.02 -13.95 5.48
N THR A 187 4.10 -14.70 5.41
CA THR A 187 4.10 -16.16 5.38
C THR A 187 4.24 -16.72 6.79
N SER A 188 5.04 -16.07 7.63
CA SER A 188 5.12 -16.35 9.07
C SER A 188 4.04 -15.58 9.82
N GLY A 189 3.23 -16.31 10.60
CA GLY A 189 2.10 -15.72 11.30
C GLY A 189 2.50 -14.84 12.48
N SER A 190 2.49 -13.53 12.29
CA SER A 190 2.11 -12.55 13.31
C SER A 190 0.67 -12.08 13.02
N LYS A 191 -0.29 -13.02 13.05
CA LYS A 191 -1.73 -12.69 13.00
C LYS A 191 -2.24 -11.91 14.23
N LYS A 192 -1.36 -11.49 15.14
CA LYS A 192 -1.69 -10.70 16.31
C LYS A 192 -0.50 -9.81 16.67
N VAL A 193 -0.67 -8.52 16.46
CA VAL A 193 0.00 -7.48 17.24
C VAL A 193 -1.14 -6.58 17.73
N ASP A 194 -1.88 -7.09 18.71
CA ASP A 194 -2.63 -6.26 19.66
C ASP A 194 -1.56 -5.60 20.54
N ILE A 195 -0.94 -4.52 20.05
CA ILE A 195 -0.27 -3.59 20.96
C ILE A 195 -1.40 -2.75 21.55
N GLY A 196 -1.62 -2.87 22.86
CA GLY A 196 -2.49 -1.97 23.60
C GLY A 196 -2.08 -0.52 23.30
N GLY A 197 -2.91 0.15 22.51
CA GLY A 197 -2.67 1.46 21.92
C GLY A 197 -3.46 1.58 20.62
N ASN A 198 -3.90 2.77 20.23
CA ASN A 198 -4.78 2.99 19.06
C ASN A 198 -4.19 2.59 17.69
N PHE A 199 -3.01 1.98 17.61
CA PHE A 199 -2.33 1.63 16.37
C PHE A 199 -2.62 0.18 15.94
N LYS A 200 -3.75 -0.01 15.25
CA LYS A 200 -4.03 -1.25 14.51
C LYS A 200 -3.34 -1.23 13.14
N TYR A 201 -2.16 -1.82 13.03
CA TYR A 201 -1.54 -2.08 11.72
C TYR A 201 -2.32 -3.19 11.02
N ARG A 202 -2.90 -2.89 9.85
CA ARG A 202 -3.66 -3.85 9.05
C ARG A 202 -2.96 -4.03 7.71
N TYR A 203 -2.50 -5.25 7.43
CA TYR A 203 -2.07 -5.64 6.08
C TYR A 203 -3.24 -5.47 5.12
N ASN A 204 -3.22 -4.38 4.34
CA ASN A 204 -4.29 -4.10 3.39
C ASN A 204 -3.94 -4.75 2.05
N LYS A 205 -4.26 -6.04 1.89
CA LYS A 205 -4.31 -6.63 0.55
C LYS A 205 -5.47 -5.98 -0.18
N ASN A 206 -5.18 -5.08 -1.12
CA ASN A 206 -6.21 -4.52 -1.96
C ASN A 206 -6.74 -5.61 -2.90
N ALA A 207 -7.84 -6.25 -2.51
CA ALA A 207 -8.46 -7.34 -3.25
C ALA A 207 -8.79 -6.96 -4.71
N SER A 208 -9.09 -5.69 -4.98
CA SER A 208 -9.33 -5.20 -6.35
C SER A 208 -8.04 -5.25 -7.16
N LEU A 209 -6.93 -4.75 -6.60
CA LEU A 209 -5.61 -4.79 -7.23
C LEU A 209 -5.08 -6.23 -7.41
N SER A 210 -5.21 -7.09 -6.40
CA SER A 210 -4.79 -8.48 -6.53
C SER A 210 -5.61 -9.20 -7.59
N SER A 211 -6.93 -9.01 -7.62
CA SER A 211 -7.78 -9.55 -8.69
C SER A 211 -7.43 -8.97 -10.07
N PHE A 212 -6.97 -7.72 -10.12
CA PHE A 212 -6.51 -7.07 -11.34
C PHE A 212 -5.11 -7.50 -11.77
N LEU A 213 -4.27 -8.03 -10.87
CA LEU A 213 -2.99 -8.65 -11.22
C LEU A 213 -3.17 -10.11 -11.62
N GLU A 214 -4.02 -10.84 -10.89
CA GLU A 214 -4.31 -12.26 -11.05
C GLU A 214 -5.29 -12.56 -12.19
N GLY A 215 -6.10 -11.58 -12.60
CA GLY A 215 -7.13 -11.69 -13.63
C GLY A 215 -6.54 -11.88 -15.04
N SER A 216 -5.76 -12.93 -15.26
CA SER A 216 -5.36 -13.43 -16.58
C SER A 216 -6.50 -14.16 -17.28
N THR A 217 -7.54 -14.53 -16.54
CA THR A 217 -8.82 -14.94 -17.13
C THR A 217 -9.54 -13.66 -17.55
N GLU A 218 -9.50 -13.36 -18.84
CA GLU A 218 -10.51 -12.50 -19.47
C GLU A 218 -11.86 -12.83 -18.81
N ARG A 219 -12.50 -11.84 -18.19
CA ARG A 219 -13.96 -11.91 -17.98
C ARG A 219 -14.54 -11.88 -19.38
N VAL A 220 -14.54 -13.02 -20.06
CA VAL A 220 -15.14 -13.21 -21.37
C VAL A 220 -16.65 -13.07 -21.16
N LYS A 221 -17.14 -11.83 -21.08
CA LYS A 221 -18.52 -11.51 -21.36
C LYS A 221 -18.69 -11.55 -22.89
N CYS A 222 -18.52 -12.73 -23.48
CA CYS A 222 -19.02 -12.94 -24.82
C CYS A 222 -20.51 -13.24 -24.70
N HIS A 223 -21.34 -12.30 -25.15
CA HIS A 223 -22.72 -12.64 -25.44
C HIS A 223 -22.72 -13.71 -26.54
N PHE A 224 -23.43 -14.81 -26.31
CA PHE A 224 -23.55 -15.90 -27.26
C PHE A 224 -24.45 -15.47 -28.42
N HIS A 225 -23.88 -14.84 -29.46
CA HIS A 225 -24.54 -14.72 -30.75
C HIS A 225 -24.32 -16.00 -31.56
N LEU A 226 -25.41 -16.57 -32.09
CA LEU A 226 -25.41 -17.77 -32.94
C LEU A 226 -24.69 -17.58 -34.29
N PHE A 227 -24.27 -16.35 -34.60
CA PHE A 227 -23.49 -16.03 -35.80
C PHE A 227 -22.37 -15.06 -35.43
N SER A 228 -21.15 -15.52 -35.69
CA SER A 228 -19.85 -14.87 -35.55
C SER A 228 -19.82 -13.34 -35.49
N SER A 229 -19.52 -12.80 -34.31
CA SER A 229 -18.71 -11.59 -34.17
C SER A 229 -17.55 -11.92 -33.24
N PRO A 230 -16.29 -11.64 -33.61
CA PRO A 230 -15.16 -11.86 -32.72
C PRO A 230 -15.30 -10.87 -31.55
N CYS A 231 -15.33 -11.38 -30.32
CA CYS A 231 -15.24 -10.56 -29.11
C CYS A 231 -13.85 -9.93 -29.04
N ILE A 232 -13.61 -8.86 -29.80
CA ILE A 232 -12.39 -8.07 -29.69
C ILE A 232 -12.62 -7.07 -28.55
N GLN A 233 -12.34 -7.52 -27.34
CA GLN A 233 -12.29 -6.64 -26.18
C GLN A 233 -10.98 -5.84 -26.22
N ASN A 234 -10.97 -4.78 -27.00
CA ASN A 234 -9.98 -3.73 -26.86
C ASN A 234 -10.45 -2.84 -25.71
N GLN A 235 -9.72 -2.88 -24.61
CA GLN A 235 -9.98 -2.03 -23.45
C GLN A 235 -8.99 -0.88 -23.44
N THR A 236 -9.46 0.29 -23.03
CA THR A 236 -8.58 1.43 -22.73
C THR A 236 -8.60 1.68 -21.23
N PHE A 237 -7.44 1.88 -20.63
CA PHE A 237 -7.29 2.11 -19.20
C PHE A 237 -7.04 3.58 -18.96
N LEU A 238 -7.98 4.29 -18.35
CA LEU A 238 -7.81 5.69 -17.93
C LEU A 238 -7.34 5.70 -16.47
N HIS A 239 -6.07 6.05 -16.28
CA HIS A 239 -5.44 6.18 -14.97
C HIS A 239 -5.48 7.64 -14.50
N VAL A 240 -6.20 7.89 -13.41
CA VAL A 240 -6.30 9.19 -12.74
C VAL A 240 -5.45 9.15 -11.49
N LYS A 241 -4.51 10.09 -11.35
CA LYS A 241 -3.66 10.26 -10.17
C LYS A 241 -3.97 11.59 -9.48
N GLY A 242 -4.18 11.52 -8.17
CA GLY A 242 -4.27 12.65 -7.26
C GLY A 242 -3.37 12.42 -6.04
N LYS A 243 -2.70 13.47 -5.58
CA LYS A 243 -1.82 13.41 -4.41
C LYS A 243 -2.08 14.64 -3.54
N VAL A 244 -2.28 14.42 -2.25
CA VAL A 244 -2.35 15.49 -1.26
C VAL A 244 -1.20 15.29 -0.30
N GLN A 245 -0.24 16.21 -0.30
CA GLN A 245 0.84 16.21 0.68
C GLN A 245 0.46 17.14 1.83
N LEU A 246 0.54 16.64 3.07
CA LEU A 246 0.28 17.40 4.29
C LEU A 246 1.57 17.82 4.99
N GLY A 247 2.64 17.06 4.82
CA GLY A 247 3.90 17.35 5.46
C GLY A 247 5.08 16.57 4.91
N ARG A 248 6.24 16.83 5.50
CA ARG A 248 7.49 16.13 5.23
C ARG A 248 8.21 15.86 6.54
N PHE A 249 8.91 14.74 6.59
CA PHE A 249 9.74 14.37 7.73
C PHE A 249 11.14 13.96 7.29
N GLN A 250 12.09 14.11 8.20
CA GLN A 250 13.45 13.57 8.08
C GLN A 250 13.90 13.04 9.44
N MET A 251 14.34 11.79 9.44
CA MET A 251 14.81 11.07 10.62
C MET A 251 16.25 11.45 10.95
N ARG A 252 16.59 11.31 12.23
CA ARG A 252 17.96 11.41 12.75
C ARG A 252 18.77 10.19 12.34
N SER A 253 20.07 10.36 12.15
CA SER A 253 20.97 9.29 11.71
C SER A 253 21.79 8.64 12.83
N ARG A 254 21.87 9.27 14.00
CA ARG A 254 22.63 8.84 15.18
C ARG A 254 21.82 9.10 16.45
N ASP A 255 22.13 8.35 17.51
CA ASP A 255 21.46 8.46 18.81
C ASP A 255 19.93 8.41 18.70
N VAL A 256 19.46 7.54 17.80
CA VAL A 256 18.04 7.27 17.60
C VAL A 256 17.52 6.39 18.74
N ARG A 257 16.27 6.62 19.14
CA ARG A 257 15.53 5.79 20.08
C ARG A 257 14.68 4.78 19.30
N LEU A 258 14.98 3.51 19.49
CA LEU A 258 14.22 2.41 18.89
C LEU A 258 13.15 1.94 19.86
N THR A 259 12.13 1.23 19.39
CA THR A 259 11.14 0.61 20.28
C THR A 259 11.75 -0.59 21.01
N ASP A 260 11.26 -0.90 22.21
CA ASP A 260 11.76 -2.05 22.98
C ASP A 260 11.41 -3.38 22.29
N THR A 261 10.22 -3.47 21.70
CA THR A 261 9.81 -4.65 20.90
C THR A 261 10.79 -4.95 19.77
N PHE A 262 11.25 -3.92 19.04
CA PHE A 262 12.21 -4.08 17.97
C PHE A 262 13.59 -4.53 18.49
N LEU A 263 14.03 -3.96 19.61
CA LEU A 263 15.30 -4.32 20.24
C LEU A 263 15.28 -5.74 20.78
N ASP A 264 14.18 -6.17 21.39
CA ASP A 264 13.98 -7.52 21.93
C ASP A 264 13.99 -8.56 20.81
N ASP A 265 13.26 -8.31 19.72
CA ASP A 265 13.23 -9.20 18.56
C ASP A 265 14.61 -9.26 17.87
N LEU A 266 15.31 -8.13 17.79
CA LEU A 266 16.68 -8.07 17.28
C LEU A 266 17.66 -8.81 18.21
N ASN A 267 17.44 -8.76 19.52
CA ASN A 267 18.18 -9.52 20.53
C ASN A 267 17.94 -11.03 20.39
N ALA A 268 16.69 -11.43 20.13
CA ALA A 268 16.28 -12.82 19.95
C ALA A 268 16.84 -13.47 18.67
N LEU A 269 17.27 -12.68 17.67
CA LEU A 269 17.87 -13.23 16.46
C LEU A 269 19.13 -14.05 16.76
N PRO A 270 19.27 -15.24 16.15
CA PRO A 270 20.44 -16.08 16.38
C PRO A 270 21.70 -15.44 15.79
N ALA A 271 22.82 -15.59 16.50
CA ALA A 271 24.12 -15.11 16.05
C ALA A 271 24.62 -15.89 14.81
N GLU A 272 24.28 -17.17 14.74
CA GLU A 272 24.43 -17.99 13.54
C GLU A 272 23.30 -17.68 12.56
N TYR A 273 23.66 -17.56 11.28
CA TYR A 273 22.68 -17.23 10.24
C TYR A 273 21.68 -18.38 10.06
N ASP A 274 20.42 -18.13 10.44
CA ASP A 274 19.29 -18.96 10.07
C ASP A 274 18.31 -18.19 9.19
N LYS A 275 18.09 -18.65 7.96
CA LYS A 275 17.25 -17.97 6.98
C LYS A 275 15.80 -17.78 7.48
N GLY A 276 15.26 -18.72 8.25
CA GLY A 276 13.87 -18.71 8.70
C GLY A 276 13.57 -17.57 9.66
N GLU A 277 14.37 -17.47 10.74
CA GLU A 277 14.19 -16.43 11.77
C GLU A 277 14.44 -15.03 11.22
N TYR A 278 15.47 -14.86 10.37
CA TYR A 278 15.75 -13.57 9.75
C TYR A 278 14.65 -13.15 8.76
N PHE A 279 14.07 -14.09 8.01
CA PHE A 279 12.98 -13.78 7.09
C PHE A 279 11.71 -13.36 7.84
N LYS A 280 11.42 -14.02 8.97
CA LYS A 280 10.31 -13.63 9.84
C LYS A 280 10.49 -12.18 10.33
N PHE A 281 11.67 -11.84 10.83
CA PHE A 281 12.00 -10.48 11.25
C PHE A 281 11.81 -9.44 10.13
N LEU A 282 12.25 -9.75 8.90
CA LEU A 282 12.07 -8.87 7.74
C LEU A 282 10.59 -8.76 7.29
N GLU A 283 9.75 -9.75 7.55
CA GLU A 283 8.31 -9.71 7.28
C GLU A 283 7.53 -8.90 8.33
N ASP A 284 7.99 -8.87 9.58
CA ASP A 284 7.37 -8.11 10.68
C ASP A 284 7.76 -6.61 10.63
N TYR A 285 9.06 -6.31 10.46
CA TYR A 285 9.59 -4.94 10.51
C TYR A 285 9.91 -4.34 9.14
N GLY A 286 9.96 -5.15 8.09
CA GLY A 286 10.39 -4.75 6.76
C GLY A 286 11.89 -4.92 6.52
N THR A 287 12.29 -4.64 5.29
CA THR A 287 13.69 -4.72 4.83
C THR A 287 14.44 -3.39 4.94
N HIS A 288 13.69 -2.30 4.88
CA HIS A 288 14.19 -0.93 4.89
C HIS A 288 13.33 -0.09 5.82
N TYR A 289 13.74 1.12 6.12
CA TYR A 289 12.93 2.12 6.82
C TYR A 289 13.00 3.46 6.10
N ALA A 290 12.00 4.31 6.31
CA ALA A 290 11.96 5.63 5.68
C ALA A 290 12.89 6.63 6.40
N VAL A 291 14.03 7.01 5.81
CA VAL A 291 14.90 8.06 6.41
C VAL A 291 14.29 9.45 6.25
N SER A 292 13.60 9.67 5.15
CA SER A 292 12.88 10.92 4.88
C SER A 292 11.71 10.64 3.97
N GLY A 293 10.65 11.43 4.08
CA GLY A 293 9.49 11.23 3.25
C GLY A 293 8.52 12.39 3.26
N ALA A 294 7.54 12.30 2.37
CA ALA A 294 6.35 13.12 2.37
C ALA A 294 5.17 12.30 2.88
N VAL A 295 4.30 12.93 3.66
CA VAL A 295 3.14 12.30 4.28
C VAL A 295 1.87 13.01 3.81
N GLY A 296 0.79 12.27 3.63
CA GLY A 296 -0.50 12.78 3.18
C GLY A 296 -1.37 11.65 2.65
N GLY A 297 -1.91 11.79 1.44
CA GLY A 297 -2.77 10.80 0.81
C GLY A 297 -2.48 10.62 -0.67
N LYS A 298 -2.67 9.40 -1.16
CA LYS A 298 -2.53 9.02 -2.56
C LYS A 298 -3.89 8.52 -3.06
N TYR A 299 -4.38 9.11 -4.14
CA TYR A 299 -5.67 8.81 -4.72
C TYR A 299 -5.48 8.41 -6.18
N GLU A 300 -5.50 7.11 -6.45
CA GLU A 300 -5.35 6.58 -7.80
C GLU A 300 -6.57 5.75 -8.20
N LEU A 301 -7.16 6.10 -9.33
CA LEU A 301 -8.25 5.35 -9.93
C LEU A 301 -7.86 4.89 -11.33
N VAL A 302 -8.16 3.64 -11.65
CA VAL A 302 -8.02 3.10 -13.00
C VAL A 302 -9.39 2.70 -13.50
N TYR A 303 -9.90 3.44 -14.48
CA TYR A 303 -11.14 3.11 -15.18
C TYR A 303 -10.82 2.18 -16.35
N VAL A 304 -11.49 1.04 -16.39
CA VAL A 304 -11.43 0.09 -17.51
C VAL A 304 -12.56 0.44 -18.48
N LEU A 305 -12.22 1.01 -19.63
CA LEU A 305 -13.15 1.47 -20.65
C LEU A 305 -13.29 0.44 -21.77
N ASP A 306 -14.51 0.15 -22.20
CA ASP A 306 -14.79 -0.71 -23.34
C ASP A 306 -14.81 0.10 -24.65
N ASN A 307 -13.83 -0.15 -25.53
CA ASN A 307 -13.72 0.57 -26.80
C ASN A 307 -14.90 0.28 -27.74
N HIS A 308 -15.55 -0.89 -27.64
CA HIS A 308 -16.69 -1.21 -28.49
C HIS A 308 -17.91 -0.36 -28.12
N SER A 309 -18.26 -0.34 -26.83
CA SER A 309 -19.34 0.49 -26.29
C SER A 309 -19.09 1.99 -26.50
N MET A 310 -17.83 2.43 -26.38
CA MET A 310 -17.44 3.82 -26.71
C MET A 310 -17.65 4.15 -28.18
N ALA A 311 -17.24 3.27 -29.10
CA ALA A 311 -17.38 3.49 -30.55
C ALA A 311 -18.85 3.52 -31.00
N GLN A 312 -19.69 2.61 -30.48
CA GLN A 312 -21.13 2.59 -30.79
C GLN A 312 -21.83 3.88 -30.37
N ARG A 313 -21.42 4.48 -29.25
CA ARG A 313 -22.03 5.70 -28.69
C ARG A 313 -21.33 6.99 -29.14
N GLY A 314 -20.26 6.89 -29.95
CA GLY A 314 -19.50 8.05 -30.44
C GLY A 314 -18.77 8.82 -29.31
N ILE A 315 -18.30 8.11 -28.30
CA ILE A 315 -17.67 8.66 -27.09
C ILE A 315 -16.16 8.41 -27.15
N THR A 316 -15.37 9.44 -26.86
CA THR A 316 -13.91 9.36 -26.77
C THR A 316 -13.42 9.32 -25.32
N VAL A 317 -12.16 8.95 -25.09
CA VAL A 317 -11.56 8.95 -23.73
C VAL A 317 -11.56 10.37 -23.14
N GLU A 318 -11.40 11.38 -23.98
CA GLU A 318 -11.48 12.79 -23.62
C GLU A 318 -12.89 13.19 -23.20
N ASP A 319 -13.92 12.66 -23.85
CA ASP A 319 -15.31 12.84 -23.43
C ASP A 319 -15.53 12.19 -22.04
N VAL A 320 -15.00 10.98 -21.82
CA VAL A 320 -15.03 10.32 -20.50
C VAL A 320 -14.35 11.17 -19.42
N LYS A 321 -13.16 11.71 -19.72
CA LYS A 321 -12.42 12.58 -18.81
C LYS A 321 -13.22 13.84 -18.45
N LYS A 322 -13.90 14.44 -19.43
CA LYS A 322 -14.79 15.60 -19.21
C LYS A 322 -15.99 15.24 -18.34
N CYS A 323 -16.65 14.11 -18.62
CA CYS A 323 -17.82 13.66 -17.87
C CYS A 323 -17.50 13.30 -16.41
N LEU A 324 -16.29 12.81 -16.15
CA LEU A 324 -15.81 12.52 -14.79
C LEU A 324 -15.29 13.77 -14.06
N GLY A 325 -15.26 14.94 -14.70
CA GLY A 325 -14.78 16.17 -14.09
C GLY A 325 -13.24 16.26 -13.94
N TYR A 326 -12.48 15.32 -14.52
CA TYR A 326 -11.01 15.30 -14.46
C TYR A 326 -10.35 16.18 -15.54
N HIS A 327 -11.13 16.89 -16.35
CA HIS A 327 -10.66 17.87 -17.33
C HIS A 327 -10.50 19.25 -16.70
N LEU A 328 -9.66 19.40 -15.67
CA LEU A 328 -9.43 20.70 -15.03
C LEU A 328 -7.94 20.98 -14.89
N GLY A 329 -7.37 21.54 -15.96
CA GLY A 329 -6.20 22.42 -15.85
C GLY A 329 -6.69 23.85 -15.64
N ALA A 330 -7.19 24.18 -14.45
CA ALA A 330 -7.47 25.57 -14.07
C ALA A 330 -7.65 25.69 -12.55
N ASP A 331 -6.98 26.70 -11.99
CA ASP A 331 -7.15 27.25 -10.65
C ASP A 331 -8.63 27.64 -10.43
N ILE A 332 -9.40 26.88 -9.64
CA ILE A 332 -10.79 27.25 -9.31
C ILE A 332 -11.03 27.13 -7.81
N GLN A 333 -11.48 28.25 -7.25
CA GLN A 333 -12.04 28.34 -5.91
C GLN A 333 -13.33 27.51 -5.84
N TYR A 334 -13.37 26.59 -4.87
CA TYR A 334 -14.42 25.59 -4.61
C TYR A 334 -15.86 26.11 -4.34
N LYS A 335 -16.20 27.37 -4.66
CA LYS A 335 -17.45 27.99 -4.20
C LYS A 335 -18.63 27.98 -5.17
N ASP A 336 -18.46 27.64 -6.44
CA ASP A 336 -19.57 27.70 -7.41
C ASP A 336 -19.70 26.42 -8.27
N LEU A 337 -19.76 25.23 -7.66
CA LEU A 337 -20.11 24.00 -8.38
C LEU A 337 -21.63 23.84 -8.61
N HIS A 338 -22.29 24.94 -8.92
CA HIS A 338 -23.56 24.94 -9.66
C HIS A 338 -23.44 25.72 -10.99
N ALA A 339 -22.25 26.16 -11.38
CA ALA A 339 -22.04 26.94 -12.60
C ALA A 339 -21.37 26.12 -13.70
N ASP A 340 -22.22 25.48 -14.52
CA ASP A 340 -22.16 25.53 -15.99
C ASP A 340 -20.77 25.65 -16.65
N ALA A 341 -19.93 24.63 -16.50
CA ALA A 341 -18.69 24.51 -17.26
C ALA A 341 -18.90 23.63 -18.50
N SER A 342 -19.74 24.07 -19.45
CA SER A 342 -19.88 23.55 -20.82
C SER A 342 -19.52 22.05 -21.00
N ILE A 343 -20.13 21.20 -20.19
CA ILE A 343 -20.12 19.76 -20.42
C ILE A 343 -21.19 19.57 -21.49
N ASP A 344 -20.84 18.96 -22.62
CA ASP A 344 -21.82 18.56 -23.64
C ASP A 344 -22.75 17.51 -23.00
N GLY A 345 -23.77 17.99 -22.27
CA GLY A 345 -24.59 17.19 -21.35
C GLY A 345 -25.26 16.01 -22.02
N GLY A 346 -25.42 16.07 -23.34
CA GLY A 346 -25.91 14.96 -24.17
C GLY A 346 -24.98 13.75 -24.21
N LYS A 347 -23.66 13.91 -24.15
CA LYS A 347 -22.70 12.78 -24.18
C LYS A 347 -22.51 12.12 -22.82
N CYS A 348 -22.49 12.90 -21.74
CA CYS A 348 -22.37 12.35 -20.38
C CYS A 348 -23.66 11.64 -19.94
N GLY A 349 -24.84 12.09 -20.39
CA GLY A 349 -26.09 11.36 -20.22
C GLY A 349 -26.04 9.95 -20.82
N LYS A 350 -25.46 9.80 -22.02
CA LYS A 350 -25.26 8.50 -22.70
C LYS A 350 -24.26 7.57 -22.01
N MET A 351 -23.47 8.04 -21.04
CA MET A 351 -22.60 7.18 -20.24
C MET A 351 -23.36 6.43 -19.13
N ASN A 352 -24.42 7.04 -18.60
CA ASN A 352 -25.21 6.52 -17.49
C ASN A 352 -26.45 5.73 -17.93
N GLU A 353 -26.74 5.73 -19.24
CA GLU A 353 -27.87 5.04 -19.83
C GLU A 353 -27.63 3.52 -19.85
N LYS A 354 -28.31 2.82 -18.94
CA LYS A 354 -28.50 1.37 -18.98
C LYS A 354 -29.64 1.09 -19.95
N ASP A 355 -29.34 0.65 -21.16
CA ASP A 355 -30.37 0.28 -22.12
C ASP A 355 -31.19 -0.90 -21.56
N LYS A 356 -32.43 -0.61 -21.15
CA LYS A 356 -33.45 -1.64 -20.96
C LYS A 356 -34.01 -1.93 -22.35
N CYS A 357 -33.66 -3.06 -22.94
CA CYS A 357 -34.40 -3.54 -24.09
C CYS A 357 -35.83 -3.88 -23.60
N LYS A 358 -36.78 -2.96 -23.77
CA LYS A 358 -38.19 -3.24 -23.57
C LYS A 358 -38.67 -3.99 -24.81
N THR A 359 -39.00 -5.26 -24.64
CA THR A 359 -39.88 -5.97 -25.59
C THR A 359 -41.28 -5.41 -25.49
N THR A 360 -41.48 -4.20 -26.01
CA THR A 360 -42.79 -3.74 -26.46
C THR A 360 -42.72 -3.71 -27.97
N ALA A 361 -43.50 -4.59 -28.57
CA ALA A 361 -43.57 -4.81 -29.99
C ALA A 361 -43.77 -3.50 -30.75
N GLN A 362 -42.71 -2.90 -31.30
CA GLN A 362 -42.76 -2.09 -32.52
C GLN A 362 -41.40 -1.65 -33.10
N ASP A 363 -40.24 -1.96 -32.51
CA ASP A 363 -38.95 -1.61 -33.14
C ASP A 363 -38.09 -2.83 -33.47
N VAL A 364 -37.91 -3.02 -34.77
CA VAL A 364 -37.25 -4.13 -35.43
C VAL A 364 -35.74 -4.07 -35.19
N CYS A 365 -35.27 -4.72 -34.12
CA CYS A 365 -33.92 -5.27 -34.03
C CYS A 365 -33.97 -6.79 -34.23
N ALA A 366 -34.51 -7.23 -35.37
CA ALA A 366 -34.34 -8.58 -35.88
C ALA A 366 -34.68 -8.56 -37.37
N LEU A 367 -33.65 -8.54 -38.23
CA LEU A 367 -33.86 -8.92 -39.62
C LEU A 367 -34.29 -10.40 -39.63
N ASN A 368 -35.53 -10.64 -40.05
CA ASN A 368 -36.10 -11.91 -40.55
C ASN A 368 -35.47 -13.22 -40.05
N ILE A 369 -35.92 -13.71 -38.89
CA ILE A 369 -35.98 -15.16 -38.62
C ILE A 369 -37.39 -15.50 -38.16
N LEU A 370 -38.37 -15.24 -39.04
CA LEU A 370 -39.72 -15.74 -38.89
C LEU A 370 -39.78 -17.15 -39.46
N HIS A 371 -39.19 -18.14 -38.77
CA HIS A 371 -39.68 -19.52 -38.85
C HIS A 371 -39.09 -20.54 -37.85
N LEU A 372 -38.13 -20.17 -37.00
CA LEU A 372 -37.44 -21.16 -36.14
C LEU A 372 -37.60 -20.93 -34.63
N LEU A 373 -38.64 -20.21 -34.20
CA LEU A 373 -38.91 -19.98 -32.78
C LEU A 373 -40.23 -20.62 -32.37
N PHE A 374 -40.18 -21.90 -32.01
CA PHE A 374 -41.19 -22.48 -31.12
C PHE A 374 -40.63 -23.03 -29.80
N PHE A 375 -39.32 -23.07 -29.63
CA PHE A 375 -38.71 -23.49 -28.37
C PHE A 375 -37.45 -22.69 -28.14
N LEU A 376 -37.54 -21.63 -27.34
CA LEU A 376 -36.54 -21.22 -26.35
C LEU A 376 -37.09 -19.98 -25.63
N SER A 377 -37.17 -20.10 -24.31
CA SER A 377 -37.48 -19.05 -23.35
C SER A 377 -36.71 -17.76 -23.65
N ALA A 378 -37.38 -16.62 -23.43
CA ALA A 378 -36.85 -15.27 -23.57
C ALA A 378 -35.38 -15.15 -23.12
N VAL A 379 -34.50 -14.84 -24.08
CA VAL A 379 -33.13 -14.43 -23.81
C VAL A 379 -33.15 -12.91 -23.66
N GLU A 380 -32.90 -12.43 -22.44
CA GLU A 380 -32.80 -11.02 -22.10
C GLU A 380 -31.44 -10.48 -22.55
N PHE A 381 -31.41 -9.58 -23.55
CA PHE A 381 -30.18 -8.92 -24.01
C PHE A 381 -29.85 -7.70 -23.10
N ARG A 382 -28.63 -7.63 -22.57
CA ARG A 382 -28.10 -6.44 -21.87
C ARG A 382 -26.90 -5.88 -22.63
N TYR A 383 -26.92 -4.60 -23.01
CA TYR A 383 -25.71 -3.87 -23.40
C TYR A 383 -24.94 -3.41 -22.14
N ASP A 384 -23.61 -3.60 -22.16
CA ASP A 384 -22.70 -3.30 -21.05
C ASP A 384 -22.44 -1.79 -20.90
N SER A 385 -22.15 -1.36 -19.68
CA SER A 385 -21.76 0.02 -19.37
C SER A 385 -20.41 0.38 -20.00
N ILE A 386 -20.24 1.62 -20.50
CA ILE A 386 -18.97 2.12 -21.10
C ILE A 386 -17.75 1.89 -20.20
N ILE A 387 -17.94 2.08 -18.89
CA ILE A 387 -16.95 1.76 -17.87
C ILE A 387 -17.24 0.32 -17.43
N ASP A 388 -16.38 -0.64 -17.73
CA ASP A 388 -16.58 -2.06 -17.36
C ASP A 388 -16.15 -2.32 -15.92
N ASP A 389 -15.06 -1.72 -15.46
CA ASP A 389 -14.56 -1.85 -14.08
C ASP A 389 -13.85 -0.58 -13.61
N VAL A 390 -13.73 -0.41 -12.29
CA VAL A 390 -12.96 0.66 -11.65
C VAL A 390 -12.08 0.08 -10.55
N ILE A 391 -10.79 0.28 -10.66
CA ILE A 391 -9.81 -0.13 -9.65
C ILE A 391 -9.48 1.09 -8.80
N SER A 392 -9.76 1.00 -7.51
CA SER A 392 -9.46 2.06 -6.54
C SER A 392 -8.23 1.73 -5.72
N LEU A 393 -7.24 2.62 -5.78
CA LEU A 393 -5.98 2.58 -5.05
C LEU A 393 -5.91 3.87 -4.23
N VAL A 394 -6.61 3.88 -3.12
CA VAL A 394 -6.73 5.04 -2.23
C VAL A 394 -6.01 4.71 -0.93
N ASP A 395 -4.93 5.45 -0.67
CA ASP A 395 -4.13 5.33 0.54
C ASP A 395 -4.25 6.58 1.40
N GLY A 396 -4.44 6.37 2.70
CA GLY A 396 -4.70 7.42 3.68
C GLY A 396 -6.17 7.83 3.78
N GLY A 397 -6.47 8.51 4.88
CA GLY A 397 -7.82 8.91 5.25
C GLY A 397 -8.45 7.94 6.24
N THR A 398 -9.55 8.36 6.85
CA THR A 398 -10.25 7.53 7.83
C THR A 398 -10.84 6.28 7.17
N ILE A 399 -10.92 5.19 7.94
CA ILE A 399 -11.36 3.88 7.44
C ILE A 399 -12.76 3.99 6.82
N ASP A 400 -13.67 4.70 7.48
CA ASP A 400 -15.04 4.92 7.03
C ASP A 400 -15.09 5.50 5.62
N PHE A 401 -14.15 6.41 5.33
CA PHE A 401 -14.09 7.07 4.05
C PHE A 401 -13.51 6.16 2.94
N SER A 402 -12.38 5.50 3.21
CA SER A 402 -11.77 4.58 2.24
C SER A 402 -12.71 3.43 1.84
N VAL A 403 -13.50 2.93 2.80
CA VAL A 403 -14.54 1.93 2.58
C VAL A 403 -15.71 2.52 1.79
N LYS A 404 -16.16 3.74 2.13
CA LYS A 404 -17.22 4.45 1.40
C LYS A 404 -16.87 4.59 -0.08
N ILE A 405 -15.70 5.13 -0.44
CA ILE A 405 -15.31 5.25 -1.86
C ILE A 405 -15.28 3.89 -2.54
N LYS A 406 -14.67 2.90 -1.91
CA LYS A 406 -14.57 1.54 -2.47
C LYS A 406 -15.97 0.95 -2.70
N GLU A 407 -16.90 1.16 -1.78
CA GLU A 407 -18.27 0.71 -1.92
C GLU A 407 -19.04 1.48 -3.01
N THR A 408 -18.92 2.81 -3.06
CA THR A 408 -19.54 3.67 -4.08
C THR A 408 -19.11 3.22 -5.48
N LEU A 409 -17.81 3.01 -5.68
CA LEU A 409 -17.22 2.58 -6.95
C LEU A 409 -17.64 1.16 -7.37
N LEU A 410 -17.89 0.27 -6.41
CA LEU A 410 -18.32 -1.10 -6.68
C LEU A 410 -19.82 -1.25 -6.89
N ARG A 411 -20.66 -0.43 -6.23
CA ARG A 411 -22.12 -0.68 -6.11
C ARG A 411 -23.02 0.36 -6.78
N GLN A 412 -22.65 1.64 -6.79
CA GLN A 412 -23.59 2.73 -7.11
C GLN A 412 -23.30 3.37 -8.47
N SER A 413 -22.25 4.19 -8.53
CA SER A 413 -21.82 4.91 -9.73
C SER A 413 -20.36 4.58 -9.97
N LYS A 414 -20.03 4.11 -11.18
CA LYS A 414 -18.62 4.00 -11.63
C LYS A 414 -18.00 5.38 -11.89
N MET A 415 -18.48 6.41 -11.18
CA MET A 415 -18.08 7.81 -11.25
C MET A 415 -17.96 8.27 -9.81
N VAL A 416 -16.85 8.93 -9.47
CA VAL A 416 -16.65 9.50 -8.13
C VAL A 416 -16.96 10.98 -8.19
N ASP A 417 -17.77 11.45 -7.25
CA ASP A 417 -18.09 12.87 -7.12
C ASP A 417 -16.90 13.65 -6.56
N ALA A 418 -16.77 14.90 -6.98
CA ALA A 418 -15.78 15.83 -6.43
C ALA A 418 -15.93 16.00 -4.92
N GLU A 419 -17.16 15.91 -4.39
CA GLU A 419 -17.42 16.00 -2.96
C GLU A 419 -16.84 14.82 -2.17
N ASP A 420 -16.85 13.60 -2.73
CA ASP A 420 -16.19 12.45 -2.11
C ASP A 420 -14.68 12.72 -2.02
N TYR A 421 -14.03 13.20 -3.09
CA TYR A 421 -12.60 13.54 -3.04
C TYR A 421 -12.28 14.63 -2.00
N ILE A 422 -13.12 15.65 -1.84
CA ILE A 422 -12.92 16.69 -0.81
C ILE A 422 -13.02 16.08 0.59
N ASN A 423 -14.01 15.23 0.81
CA ASN A 423 -14.23 14.59 2.11
C ASN A 423 -13.08 13.63 2.45
N TRP A 424 -12.55 12.91 1.45
CA TRP A 424 -11.31 12.16 1.57
C TRP A 424 -10.17 13.06 2.05
N ALA A 425 -9.91 14.15 1.30
CA ALA A 425 -8.79 15.04 1.54
C ALA A 425 -8.85 15.70 2.92
N LYS A 426 -10.06 16.01 3.41
CA LYS A 426 -10.27 16.48 4.79
C LYS A 426 -9.91 15.42 5.83
N SER A 427 -10.25 14.16 5.58
CA SER A 427 -9.96 13.04 6.50
C SER A 427 -8.47 12.70 6.61
N LEU A 428 -7.63 13.16 5.67
CA LEU A 428 -6.19 12.90 5.68
C LEU A 428 -5.48 13.55 6.87
N VAL A 429 -6.06 14.58 7.48
CA VAL A 429 -5.50 15.23 8.68
C VAL A 429 -5.42 14.24 9.84
N ASP A 430 -6.42 13.37 9.96
CA ASP A 430 -6.54 12.42 11.06
C ASP A 430 -5.77 11.12 10.80
N ALA A 431 -5.67 10.70 9.53
CA ALA A 431 -5.04 9.43 9.16
C ALA A 431 -4.16 9.57 7.89
N PRO A 432 -3.04 10.30 7.97
CA PRO A 432 -2.12 10.46 6.86
C PRO A 432 -1.26 9.19 6.69
N VAL A 433 -0.80 8.96 5.46
CA VAL A 433 0.13 7.86 5.12
C VAL A 433 1.37 8.40 4.44
N VAL A 434 2.47 7.65 4.52
CA VAL A 434 3.70 7.98 3.80
C VAL A 434 3.47 7.74 2.31
N ILE A 435 3.50 8.82 1.52
CA ILE A 435 3.21 8.80 0.07
C ILE A 435 4.47 8.83 -0.79
N GLN A 436 5.58 9.30 -0.23
CA GLN A 436 6.90 9.26 -0.86
C GLN A 436 7.95 9.04 0.22
N GLN A 437 8.90 8.18 -0.05
CA GLN A 437 9.91 7.80 0.94
C GLN A 437 11.26 7.57 0.30
N ARG A 438 12.31 7.93 1.04
CA ARG A 438 13.69 7.55 0.76
C ARG A 438 14.08 6.41 1.71
N PRO A 439 14.19 5.18 1.21
CA PRO A 439 14.49 4.02 2.02
C PRO A 439 15.98 3.98 2.43
N SER A 440 16.25 3.43 3.61
CA SER A 440 17.58 2.98 4.06
C SER A 440 17.48 1.56 4.60
N PRO A 441 18.50 0.71 4.41
CA PRO A 441 18.43 -0.68 4.86
C PRO A 441 18.27 -0.82 6.38
N ILE A 442 17.45 -1.76 6.83
CA ILE A 442 17.13 -1.93 8.26
C ILE A 442 18.34 -2.29 9.12
N TYR A 443 19.33 -3.00 8.56
CA TYR A 443 20.54 -3.40 9.30
C TYR A 443 21.41 -2.21 9.75
N THR A 444 21.17 -0.99 9.25
CA THR A 444 21.87 0.20 9.74
C THR A 444 21.40 0.65 11.12
N LEU A 445 20.25 0.16 11.59
CA LEU A 445 19.70 0.47 12.90
C LEU A 445 20.19 -0.47 14.01
N VAL A 446 20.95 -1.52 13.68
CA VAL A 446 21.50 -2.46 14.66
C VAL A 446 22.43 -1.72 15.63
N PRO A 447 22.10 -1.63 16.93
CA PRO A 447 22.93 -0.90 17.89
C PRO A 447 24.28 -1.59 18.11
N ILE A 448 25.37 -0.81 18.11
CA ILE A 448 26.74 -1.35 18.30
C ILE A 448 26.94 -1.92 19.71
N LYS A 449 26.19 -1.41 20.70
CA LYS A 449 26.26 -1.86 22.10
C LYS A 449 25.65 -3.25 22.33
N MET A 450 24.91 -3.77 21.35
CA MET A 450 24.25 -5.07 21.44
C MET A 450 25.25 -6.23 21.31
N ARG A 451 24.97 -7.35 21.99
CA ARG A 451 25.73 -8.58 21.83
C ARG A 451 25.70 -9.08 20.39
N ASN A 452 26.87 -9.47 19.88
CA ASN A 452 27.04 -9.95 18.50
C ASN A 452 26.49 -8.97 17.44
N ALA A 453 26.43 -7.66 17.74
CA ALA A 453 25.87 -6.65 16.84
C ALA A 453 26.45 -6.71 15.42
N TYR A 454 27.77 -6.87 15.31
CA TYR A 454 28.44 -6.98 14.02
C TYR A 454 27.98 -8.21 13.22
N LEU A 455 27.89 -9.38 13.87
CA LEU A 455 27.44 -10.62 13.24
C LEU A 455 25.96 -10.52 12.83
N LYS A 456 25.10 -10.02 13.72
CA LYS A 456 23.67 -9.81 13.42
C LYS A 456 23.48 -8.83 12.26
N LYS A 457 24.26 -7.76 12.22
CA LYS A 457 24.26 -6.80 11.11
C LYS A 457 24.65 -7.47 9.79
N GLN A 458 25.74 -8.24 9.78
CA GLN A 458 26.18 -8.98 8.59
C GLN A 458 25.14 -10.01 8.14
N ASN A 459 24.52 -10.71 9.09
CA ASN A 459 23.47 -11.68 8.81
C ASN A 459 22.20 -11.02 8.27
N LEU A 460 21.82 -9.83 8.77
CA LEU A 460 20.69 -9.06 8.22
C LEU A 460 20.98 -8.54 6.81
N GLU A 461 22.20 -8.05 6.56
CA GLU A 461 22.62 -7.62 5.21
C GLU A 461 22.47 -8.78 4.22
N ARG A 462 23.02 -9.96 4.56
CA ARG A 462 22.84 -11.18 3.79
C ARG A 462 21.36 -11.59 3.68
N ALA A 463 20.59 -11.50 4.77
CA ALA A 463 19.19 -11.89 4.79
C ALA A 463 18.36 -11.07 3.79
N ILE A 464 18.64 -9.78 3.64
CA ILE A 464 17.93 -8.93 2.67
C ILE A 464 18.25 -9.36 1.23
N GLU A 465 19.52 -9.65 0.92
CA GLU A 465 19.91 -10.17 -0.40
C GLU A 465 19.27 -11.53 -0.68
N ASP A 466 19.30 -12.43 0.30
CA ASP A 466 18.66 -13.74 0.24
C ASP A 466 17.14 -13.59 0.10
N TYR A 467 16.51 -12.60 0.75
CA TYR A 467 15.07 -12.33 0.66
C TYR A 467 14.66 -11.85 -0.74
N ILE A 468 15.42 -10.91 -1.32
CA ILE A 468 15.20 -10.42 -2.69
C ILE A 468 15.37 -11.54 -3.71
N SER A 469 16.44 -12.33 -3.59
CA SER A 469 16.69 -13.45 -4.50
C SER A 469 15.67 -14.58 -4.33
N GLU A 470 15.21 -14.81 -3.10
CA GLU A 470 14.28 -15.90 -2.79
C GLU A 470 12.91 -15.69 -3.45
N TYR A 471 12.41 -14.45 -3.37
CA TYR A 471 11.14 -14.03 -3.93
C TYR A 471 11.30 -13.32 -5.28
N SER A 472 12.36 -13.63 -6.02
CA SER A 472 12.57 -13.06 -7.36
C SER A 472 11.67 -13.71 -8.40
N VAL A 473 11.13 -12.89 -9.32
CA VAL A 473 10.43 -13.35 -10.53
C VAL A 473 11.26 -14.33 -11.37
N CYS A 474 12.60 -14.33 -11.24
CA CYS A 474 13.49 -15.24 -11.96
C CYS A 474 13.26 -16.74 -11.67
N LYS A 475 12.58 -17.08 -10.56
CA LYS A 475 12.21 -18.48 -10.24
C LYS A 475 10.95 -18.96 -10.97
N CYS A 476 10.25 -18.07 -11.65
CA CYS A 476 9.12 -18.37 -12.52
C CYS A 476 9.59 -18.75 -13.94
N VAL A 477 8.77 -19.50 -14.68
CA VAL A 477 9.05 -19.78 -16.10
C VAL A 477 8.65 -18.56 -16.95
N PRO A 478 9.49 -18.11 -17.90
CA PRO A 478 9.14 -17.00 -18.79
C PRO A 478 7.83 -17.25 -19.57
N CYS A 479 7.01 -16.21 -19.69
CA CYS A 479 5.79 -16.23 -20.50
C CYS A 479 6.11 -16.30 -21.99
N LYS A 480 5.18 -16.81 -22.81
CA LYS A 480 5.33 -16.81 -24.27
C LYS A 480 5.02 -15.42 -24.84
N ASN A 481 5.45 -15.20 -26.08
CA ASN A 481 5.12 -14.01 -26.89
C ASN A 481 5.37 -12.65 -26.18
N GLY A 482 6.44 -12.57 -25.39
CA GLY A 482 6.80 -11.33 -24.68
C GLY A 482 5.85 -10.93 -23.54
N GLY A 483 5.03 -11.86 -23.03
CA GLY A 483 4.19 -11.62 -21.86
C GLY A 483 5.02 -11.19 -20.64
N THR A 484 4.51 -10.23 -19.88
CA THR A 484 5.17 -9.73 -18.66
C THR A 484 4.92 -10.70 -17.52
N LEU A 485 5.98 -11.15 -16.86
CA LEU A 485 5.90 -12.10 -15.75
C LEU A 485 5.79 -11.34 -14.43
N VAL A 486 4.83 -11.72 -13.59
CA VAL A 486 4.59 -11.10 -12.28
C VAL A 486 4.50 -12.21 -11.23
N LEU A 487 5.19 -12.04 -10.11
CA LEU A 487 5.06 -12.91 -8.95
C LEU A 487 4.19 -12.19 -7.91
N VAL A 488 3.04 -12.77 -7.54
CA VAL A 488 2.15 -12.23 -6.51
C VAL A 488 1.90 -13.28 -5.45
N ASP A 489 2.24 -13.00 -4.19
CA ASP A 489 2.00 -13.89 -3.03
C ASP A 489 2.38 -15.37 -3.29
N GLY A 490 3.53 -15.60 -3.93
CA GLY A 490 4.03 -16.95 -4.21
C GLY A 490 3.39 -17.67 -5.41
N ALA A 491 2.61 -16.96 -6.25
CA ALA A 491 2.11 -17.44 -7.54
C ALA A 491 2.61 -16.58 -8.71
N CYS A 492 3.16 -17.25 -9.72
CA CYS A 492 3.59 -16.62 -10.96
C CYS A 492 2.41 -16.50 -11.93
N THR A 493 2.16 -15.28 -12.40
CA THR A 493 1.11 -14.97 -13.38
C THR A 493 1.72 -14.29 -14.60
N CYS A 494 1.22 -14.64 -15.78
CA CYS A 494 1.60 -14.01 -17.04
C CYS A 494 0.60 -12.93 -17.42
N MET A 495 1.09 -11.72 -17.59
CA MET A 495 0.36 -10.60 -18.15
C MET A 495 0.60 -10.52 -19.65
N CYS A 496 -0.43 -10.80 -20.43
CA CYS A 496 -0.35 -10.79 -21.88
C CYS A 496 -0.52 -9.39 -22.45
N SER A 497 0.20 -9.13 -23.54
CA SER A 497 -0.08 -7.97 -24.40
C SER A 497 -1.46 -8.11 -25.03
N SER A 498 -2.08 -6.99 -25.38
CA SER A 498 -3.39 -6.91 -26.05
C SER A 498 -3.58 -7.85 -27.25
N TYR A 499 -2.51 -8.28 -27.93
CA TYR A 499 -2.55 -9.18 -29.09
C TYR A 499 -2.61 -10.67 -28.76
N PHE A 500 -2.35 -11.07 -27.52
CA PHE A 500 -2.26 -12.47 -27.11
C PHE A 500 -3.17 -12.76 -25.92
N LYS A 501 -3.68 -13.99 -25.86
CA LYS A 501 -4.55 -14.52 -24.80
C LYS A 501 -4.08 -15.90 -24.33
N GLY A 502 -4.72 -16.38 -23.27
CA GLY A 502 -4.41 -17.65 -22.61
C GLY A 502 -3.44 -17.49 -21.44
N VAL A 503 -3.40 -18.51 -20.58
CA VAL A 503 -2.70 -18.46 -19.28
C VAL A 503 -1.19 -18.20 -19.38
N ALA A 504 -0.58 -18.51 -20.53
CA ALA A 504 0.84 -18.28 -20.81
C ALA A 504 1.07 -17.31 -21.98
N CYS A 505 0.03 -16.59 -22.43
CA CYS A 505 0.05 -15.70 -23.59
C CYS A 505 0.33 -16.41 -24.92
N GLN A 506 -0.08 -17.68 -25.03
CA GLN A 506 0.28 -18.55 -26.16
C GLN A 506 -0.66 -18.42 -27.37
N ILE A 507 -1.88 -17.90 -27.20
CA ILE A 507 -2.90 -17.87 -28.24
C ILE A 507 -2.96 -16.45 -28.82
N PRO A 508 -2.77 -16.22 -30.13
CA PRO A 508 -3.02 -14.90 -30.72
C PRO A 508 -4.53 -14.57 -30.65
N ARG A 509 -4.87 -13.32 -30.35
CA ARG A 509 -6.23 -12.83 -30.54
C ARG A 509 -6.45 -12.65 -32.04
N SER A 510 -7.45 -13.33 -32.60
CA SER A 510 -7.84 -13.16 -34.00
C SER A 510 -8.31 -11.73 -34.22
N THR A 511 -7.64 -11.02 -35.13
CA THR A 511 -8.00 -9.70 -35.63
C THR A 511 -9.36 -9.67 -36.31
#